data_AF-A0A529LHV3-F1
#
_entry.id   AF-A0A529LHV3-F1
#
_cell.length_a   1.000
_cell.length_b   1.000
_cell.length_c   1.000
_cell.angle_alpha   90.00
_cell.angle_beta   90.00
_cell.angle_gamma   90.00
#
_symmetry.space_group_name_H-M   'P 1'
#
loop_
_entity.id
_entity.type
_entity.pdbx_description
1 polymer ?
#
loop_
_entity_poly.entity_id
_entity_poly.type
_entity_poly.pdbx_seq_one_letter_code
_entity_poly.pdbx_strand_id
1 'polypeptide(L)'
;VVLAASAEFVNSAAALPAFQTTYGFTLKPDQLITLSGGDTAATIAAAANQTNGANAAMVYGTDGGIAPSGLVVLDDDKGVQPVYQPAPIIREAVLKEHPEIETLLKPVFAKLDLVTLQELNGRVQVGGEPVKGVAEDFLKKNGFLK
;
A
#
# COMPACT_ATOMS: atom_id res chain seq x y z
N VAL A 1 9.08 15.41 12.49
CA VAL A 1 8.07 14.69 11.69
C VAL A 1 6.71 15.31 11.98
N VAL A 2 5.94 15.61 10.92
CA VAL A 2 4.54 16.03 10.98
C VAL A 2 3.76 15.03 10.14
N LEU A 3 2.87 14.27 10.79
CA LEU A 3 2.11 13.18 10.20
C LEU A 3 0.71 13.65 9.80
N ALA A 4 0.35 13.47 8.53
CA ALA A 4 -1.05 13.53 8.09
C ALA A 4 -1.72 12.16 8.27
N ALA A 5 -2.82 12.10 9.02
CA ALA A 5 -3.55 10.86 9.28
C ALA A 5 -5.05 11.13 9.48
N SER A 6 -5.87 10.08 9.39
CA SER A 6 -7.28 10.18 9.74
C SER A 6 -7.48 10.27 11.25
N ALA A 7 -8.61 10.82 11.69
CA ALA A 7 -8.99 10.82 13.11
C ALA A 7 -9.05 9.42 13.72
N GLU A 8 -9.46 8.42 12.94
CA GLU A 8 -9.51 7.03 13.38
C GLU A 8 -8.11 6.48 13.67
N PHE A 9 -7.15 6.69 12.77
CA PHE A 9 -5.78 6.19 12.95
C PHE A 9 -5.06 6.84 14.13
N VAL A 10 -5.34 8.12 14.39
CA VAL A 10 -4.75 8.84 15.54
C VAL A 10 -5.28 8.30 16.87
N ASN A 11 -6.57 7.98 16.96
CA ASN A 11 -7.23 7.68 18.23
C ASN A 11 -7.44 6.19 18.52
N SER A 12 -7.50 5.33 17.49
CA SER A 12 -7.72 3.90 17.67
C SER A 12 -6.54 3.25 18.35
N ALA A 13 -6.76 2.49 19.44
CA ALA A 13 -5.70 1.82 20.19
C ALA A 13 -4.85 0.86 19.32
N ALA A 14 -5.41 0.33 18.23
CA ALA A 14 -4.75 -0.58 17.30
C ALA A 14 -3.92 0.11 16.20
N ALA A 15 -3.89 1.45 16.16
CA ALA A 15 -3.23 2.23 15.11
C ALA A 15 -2.05 3.04 15.67
N LEU A 16 -2.08 4.37 15.61
CA LEU A 16 -0.97 5.22 16.07
C LEU A 16 -0.51 4.94 17.51
N PRO A 17 -1.39 4.75 18.52
CA PRO A 17 -0.99 4.35 19.87
C PRO A 17 -0.19 3.04 19.93
N ALA A 18 -0.54 2.04 19.11
CA ALA A 18 0.18 0.77 19.04
C ALA A 18 1.58 0.95 18.43
N PHE A 19 1.69 1.75 17.36
CA PHE A 19 2.99 2.12 16.79
C PHE A 19 3.86 2.88 17.79
N GLN A 20 3.30 3.90 18.46
CA GLN A 20 4.00 4.68 19.47
C GLN A 20 4.57 3.81 20.59
N THR A 21 3.76 2.88 21.09
CA THR A 21 4.17 1.96 22.16
C THR A 21 5.26 1.00 21.69
N THR A 22 5.08 0.38 20.52
CA THR A 22 5.98 -0.66 20.00
C THR A 22 7.33 -0.11 19.54
N TYR A 23 7.32 1.11 19.02
CA TYR A 23 8.51 1.80 18.49
C TYR A 23 9.10 2.86 19.42
N GLY A 24 8.49 3.10 20.59
CA GLY A 24 9.05 3.96 21.64
C GLY A 24 9.06 5.44 21.28
N PHE A 25 8.01 5.96 20.64
CA PHE A 25 7.87 7.39 20.32
C PHE A 25 6.50 7.93 20.72
N THR A 26 6.36 9.25 20.77
CA THR A 26 5.06 9.90 20.96
C THR A 26 5.01 11.18 20.12
N LEU A 27 4.01 11.30 19.26
CA LEU A 27 3.76 12.52 18.49
C LEU A 27 2.96 13.51 19.32
N LYS A 28 3.42 14.75 19.33
CA LYS A 28 2.72 15.87 19.95
C LYS A 28 1.59 16.38 19.04
N PRO A 29 0.62 17.16 19.57
CA PRO A 29 -0.46 17.73 18.76
C PRO A 29 0.02 18.58 17.56
N ASP A 30 1.14 19.29 17.69
CA ASP A 30 1.75 20.09 16.61
C ASP A 30 2.47 19.23 15.54
N GLN A 31 2.60 17.93 15.77
CA GLN A 31 3.14 16.95 14.82
C GLN A 31 2.05 16.14 14.12
N LEU A 32 0.77 16.47 14.32
CA LEU A 32 -0.37 15.74 13.79
C LEU A 32 -1.28 16.65 12.98
N ILE A 33 -1.50 16.29 11.72
CA ILE A 33 -2.55 16.84 10.88
C ILE A 33 -3.65 15.78 10.82
N THR A 34 -4.73 16.03 11.54
CA THR A 34 -5.86 15.09 11.59
C THR A 34 -6.89 15.46 10.52
N LEU A 35 -7.05 14.60 9.54
CA LEU A 35 -8.06 14.75 8.50
C LEU A 35 -9.35 14.03 8.93
N SER A 36 -10.49 14.66 8.65
CA SER A 36 -11.81 14.14 8.99
C SER A 36 -12.21 12.92 8.16
N GLY A 37 -11.60 12.76 6.97
CA GLY A 37 -11.81 11.63 6.07
C GLY A 37 -10.86 10.47 6.36
N GLY A 38 -11.31 9.25 6.08
CA GLY A 38 -10.52 8.02 6.23
C GLY A 38 -9.71 7.62 4.99
N ASP A 39 -9.74 8.43 3.91
CA ASP A 39 -8.98 8.09 2.70
C ASP A 39 -7.49 8.43 2.87
N THR A 40 -6.64 7.52 2.37
CA THR A 40 -5.19 7.68 2.40
C THR A 40 -4.71 8.67 1.33
N ALA A 41 -5.48 8.85 0.25
CA ALA A 41 -5.15 9.77 -0.84
C ALA A 41 -4.96 11.23 -0.34
N ALA A 42 -5.82 11.70 0.57
CA ALA A 42 -5.70 13.04 1.14
C ALA A 42 -4.48 13.18 2.05
N THR A 43 -4.14 12.14 2.83
CA THR A 43 -2.93 12.16 3.68
C THR A 43 -1.65 12.14 2.85
N ILE A 44 -1.62 11.35 1.77
CA ILE A 44 -0.53 11.30 0.79
C ILE A 44 -0.37 12.68 0.14
N ALA A 45 -1.47 13.27 -0.35
CA ALA A 45 -1.45 14.59 -0.96
C ALA A 45 -0.98 15.68 0.03
N ALA A 46 -1.37 15.59 1.30
CA ALA A 46 -0.91 16.52 2.33
C ALA A 46 0.61 16.43 2.51
N ALA A 47 1.16 15.21 2.64
CA ALA A 47 2.60 15.01 2.77
C ALA A 47 3.38 15.40 1.51
N ALA A 48 2.87 15.04 0.31
CA ALA A 48 3.49 15.37 -0.98
C ALA A 48 3.60 16.88 -1.20
N ASN A 49 2.54 17.64 -0.86
CA ASN A 49 2.50 19.09 -0.99
C ASN A 49 3.06 19.82 0.25
N GLN A 50 3.54 19.08 1.26
CA GLN A 50 4.00 19.62 2.53
C GLN A 50 2.98 20.56 3.21
N THR A 51 1.70 20.22 3.08
CA THR A 51 0.58 21.02 3.62
C THR A 51 0.74 21.14 5.13
N ASN A 52 0.76 22.36 5.67
CA ASN A 52 1.03 22.61 7.09
C ASN A 52 2.32 21.94 7.61
N GLY A 53 3.33 21.77 6.74
CA GLY A 53 4.61 21.15 7.09
C GLY A 53 4.58 19.62 7.15
N ALA A 54 3.51 18.97 6.68
CA ALA A 54 3.41 17.51 6.58
C ALA A 54 4.63 16.93 5.85
N ASN A 55 5.19 15.86 6.40
CA ASN A 55 6.27 15.11 5.76
C ASN A 55 6.17 13.59 5.97
N ALA A 56 5.06 13.13 6.54
CA ALA A 56 4.68 11.73 6.65
C ALA A 56 3.18 11.60 6.46
N ALA A 57 2.73 10.43 5.98
CA ALA A 57 1.32 10.13 5.73
C ALA A 57 0.96 8.75 6.26
N MET A 58 -0.28 8.60 6.74
CA MET A 58 -0.92 7.31 6.97
C MET A 58 -1.32 6.69 5.62
N VAL A 59 -0.83 5.48 5.32
CA VAL A 59 -1.08 4.85 4.01
C VAL A 59 -1.39 3.36 4.17
N TYR A 60 -2.03 2.76 3.16
CA TYR A 60 -1.87 1.32 2.93
C TYR A 60 -0.55 1.08 2.21
N GLY A 61 0.12 -0.04 2.52
CA GLY A 61 1.46 -0.33 2.02
C GLY A 61 1.59 -0.24 0.49
N THR A 62 0.54 -0.57 -0.26
CA THR A 62 0.56 -0.60 -1.74
C THR A 62 -0.25 0.53 -2.39
N ASP A 63 -0.58 1.60 -1.67
CA ASP A 63 -1.37 2.72 -2.24
C ASP A 63 -0.71 3.29 -3.51
N GLY A 64 -1.52 3.49 -4.57
CA GLY A 64 -1.03 3.98 -5.86
C GLY A 64 -0.54 5.42 -5.83
N GLY A 65 -0.90 6.20 -4.81
CA GLY A 65 -0.41 7.57 -4.62
C GLY A 65 1.03 7.65 -4.11
N ILE A 66 1.60 6.57 -3.53
CA ILE A 66 2.89 6.60 -2.83
C ILE A 66 4.05 6.91 -3.79
N ALA A 67 4.29 6.03 -4.76
CA ALA A 67 5.43 6.14 -5.66
C ALA A 67 5.39 7.43 -6.51
N PRO A 68 4.25 7.83 -7.12
CA PRO A 68 4.15 9.10 -7.85
C PRO A 68 4.35 10.35 -6.98
N SER A 69 4.10 10.24 -5.67
CA SER A 69 4.27 11.34 -4.71
C SER A 69 5.68 11.39 -4.11
N GLY A 70 6.59 10.51 -4.53
CA GLY A 70 7.95 10.42 -3.99
C GLY A 70 8.02 10.02 -2.51
N LEU A 71 6.98 9.35 -2.01
CA LEU A 71 6.95 8.83 -0.65
C LEU A 71 7.52 7.41 -0.60
N VAL A 72 8.01 7.02 0.58
CA VAL A 72 8.48 5.66 0.87
C VAL A 72 7.77 5.13 2.10
N VAL A 73 7.32 3.87 2.05
CA VAL A 73 6.72 3.19 3.19
C VAL A 73 7.82 2.69 4.12
N LEU A 74 7.69 2.96 5.41
CA LEU A 74 8.57 2.39 6.44
C LEU A 74 8.14 0.96 6.76
N ASP A 75 9.11 0.08 6.97
CA ASP A 75 8.85 -1.33 7.32
C ASP A 75 8.25 -1.44 8.73
N ASP A 76 7.27 -2.32 8.89
CA ASP A 76 6.69 -2.71 10.19
C ASP A 76 7.41 -3.96 10.70
N ASP A 77 8.71 -3.81 10.98
CA ASP A 77 9.64 -4.87 11.39
C ASP A 77 9.26 -5.57 12.71
N LYS A 78 8.39 -4.96 13.51
CA LYS A 78 7.87 -5.53 14.77
C LYS A 78 6.46 -6.10 14.66
N GLY A 79 5.84 -6.02 13.48
CA GLY A 79 4.53 -6.59 13.20
C GLY A 79 3.42 -6.01 14.07
N VAL A 80 3.36 -4.68 14.18
CA VAL A 80 2.27 -3.98 14.88
C VAL A 80 0.93 -4.22 14.18
N GLN A 81 0.92 -4.18 12.85
CA GLN A 81 -0.26 -4.40 12.04
C GLN A 81 -0.37 -5.87 11.59
N PRO A 82 -1.60 -6.38 11.41
CA PRO A 82 -1.81 -7.66 10.75
C PRO A 82 -1.25 -7.65 9.32
N VAL A 83 -0.74 -8.80 8.88
CA VAL A 83 -0.19 -8.97 7.53
C VAL A 83 -1.33 -9.23 6.53
N TYR A 84 -1.39 -8.41 5.47
CA TYR A 84 -2.35 -8.55 4.37
C TYR A 84 -1.62 -8.80 3.04
N GLN A 85 -1.15 -10.03 2.82
CA GLN A 85 -0.51 -10.43 1.57
C GLN A 85 -1.55 -10.88 0.53
N PRO A 86 -1.51 -10.34 -0.71
CA PRO A 86 -2.44 -10.76 -1.76
C PRO A 86 -2.06 -12.15 -2.29
N ALA A 87 -3.05 -13.04 -2.43
CA ALA A 87 -2.88 -14.36 -3.02
C ALA A 87 -4.13 -14.78 -3.81
N PRO A 88 -3.98 -15.54 -4.92
CA PRO A 88 -5.12 -16.15 -5.59
C PRO A 88 -5.77 -17.19 -4.67
N ILE A 89 -7.09 -17.12 -4.54
CA ILE A 89 -7.89 -18.19 -3.92
C ILE A 89 -8.77 -18.82 -5.00
N ILE A 90 -8.78 -20.16 -5.05
CA ILE A 90 -9.49 -20.92 -6.08
C ILE A 90 -10.21 -22.10 -5.43
N ARG A 91 -11.41 -22.42 -5.95
CA ARG A 91 -12.16 -23.59 -5.51
C ARG A 91 -11.44 -24.87 -5.94
N GLU A 92 -11.38 -25.84 -5.04
CA GLU A 92 -10.68 -27.11 -5.27
C GLU A 92 -11.13 -27.83 -6.55
N ALA A 93 -12.44 -27.88 -6.83
CA ALA A 93 -12.96 -28.52 -8.04
C ALA A 93 -12.36 -27.92 -9.34
N VAL A 94 -12.23 -26.58 -9.40
CA VAL A 94 -11.66 -25.90 -10.58
C VAL A 94 -10.15 -26.13 -10.66
N LEU A 95 -9.45 -26.11 -9.52
CA LEU A 95 -8.01 -26.39 -9.50
C LEU A 95 -7.70 -27.85 -9.88
N LYS A 96 -8.57 -28.80 -9.55
CA LYS A 96 -8.45 -30.20 -9.99
C LYS A 96 -8.63 -30.35 -11.50
N GLU A 97 -9.51 -29.55 -12.10
CA GLU A 97 -9.69 -29.50 -13.56
C GLU A 97 -8.52 -28.79 -14.27
N HIS A 98 -7.92 -27.80 -13.62
CA HIS A 98 -6.82 -26.97 -14.15
C HIS A 98 -5.64 -26.84 -13.17
N PRO A 99 -4.92 -27.94 -12.88
CA PRO A 99 -3.83 -27.95 -11.91
C PRO A 99 -2.65 -27.05 -12.31
N GLU A 100 -2.51 -26.74 -13.60
CA GLU A 100 -1.50 -25.83 -14.13
C GLU A 100 -1.62 -24.40 -13.56
N ILE A 101 -2.80 -23.96 -13.10
CA ILE A 101 -3.04 -22.62 -12.57
C ILE A 101 -2.07 -22.29 -11.43
N GLU A 102 -1.83 -23.23 -10.51
CA GLU A 102 -0.90 -23.02 -9.40
C GLU A 102 0.52 -22.75 -9.91
N THR A 103 0.98 -23.56 -10.86
CA THR A 103 2.34 -23.44 -11.43
C THR A 103 2.50 -22.15 -12.23
N LEU A 104 1.44 -21.72 -12.93
CA LEU A 104 1.44 -20.49 -13.71
C LEU A 104 1.42 -19.23 -12.83
N LEU A 105 0.60 -19.20 -11.78
CA LEU A 105 0.43 -18.01 -10.94
C LEU A 105 1.52 -17.85 -9.87
N LYS A 106 2.14 -18.95 -9.41
CA LYS A 106 3.20 -18.90 -8.40
C LYS A 106 4.34 -17.92 -8.74
N PRO A 107 5.00 -17.97 -9.93
CA PRO A 107 6.07 -17.03 -10.26
C PRO A 107 5.55 -15.61 -10.52
N VAL A 108 4.30 -15.45 -10.94
CA VAL A 108 3.66 -14.15 -11.15
C VAL A 108 3.53 -13.41 -9.82
N PHE A 109 2.93 -14.06 -8.81
CA PHE A 109 2.75 -13.45 -7.49
C PHE A 109 4.05 -13.30 -6.71
N ALA A 110 5.05 -14.16 -6.93
CA ALA A 110 6.39 -13.98 -6.36
C ALA A 110 7.10 -12.70 -6.87
N LYS A 111 6.64 -12.11 -7.98
CA LYS A 111 7.14 -10.85 -8.54
C LYS A 111 6.34 -9.62 -8.11
N LEU A 112 5.23 -9.80 -7.40
CA LEU A 112 4.38 -8.70 -6.90
C LEU A 112 4.85 -8.27 -5.51
N ASP A 113 6.09 -7.79 -5.41
CA ASP A 113 6.57 -7.16 -4.18
C ASP A 113 5.90 -5.79 -3.92
N LEU A 114 6.19 -5.20 -2.75
CA LEU A 114 5.58 -3.96 -2.29
C LEU A 114 5.75 -2.82 -3.31
N VAL A 115 6.97 -2.63 -3.80
CA VAL A 115 7.31 -1.53 -4.71
C VAL A 115 6.68 -1.76 -6.07
N THR A 116 6.73 -2.99 -6.58
CA THR A 116 6.07 -3.37 -7.84
C THR A 116 4.57 -3.08 -7.78
N LEU A 117 3.89 -3.46 -6.69
CA LEU A 117 2.46 -3.17 -6.53
C LEU A 117 2.16 -1.67 -6.43
N GLN A 118 2.99 -0.89 -5.73
CA GLN A 118 2.86 0.58 -5.68
C GLN A 118 2.96 1.20 -7.08
N GLU A 119 3.94 0.76 -7.89
CA GLU A 119 4.13 1.27 -9.25
C GLU A 119 2.94 0.92 -10.16
N LEU A 120 2.48 -0.33 -10.13
CA LEU A 120 1.33 -0.76 -10.93
C LEU A 120 0.05 -0.03 -10.51
N ASN A 121 -0.20 0.11 -9.21
CA ASN A 121 -1.35 0.85 -8.70
C ASN A 121 -1.26 2.34 -9.04
N GLY A 122 -0.07 2.94 -9.01
CA GLY A 122 0.14 4.34 -9.37
C GLY A 122 -0.11 4.63 -10.85
N ARG A 123 0.30 3.73 -11.75
CA ARG A 123 -0.02 3.83 -13.19
C ARG A 123 -1.53 3.89 -13.45
N VAL A 124 -2.31 3.12 -12.69
CA VAL A 124 -3.78 3.14 -12.80
C VAL A 124 -4.36 4.38 -12.14
N GLN A 125 -4.11 4.57 -10.84
CA GLN A 125 -4.79 5.57 -10.02
C GLN A 125 -4.40 7.00 -10.38
N VAL A 126 -3.12 7.23 -10.67
CA VAL A 126 -2.58 8.58 -10.96
C VAL A 126 -2.29 8.75 -12.45
N GLY A 127 -1.73 7.72 -13.10
CA GLY A 127 -1.40 7.76 -14.53
C GLY A 127 -2.61 7.62 -15.46
N GLY A 128 -3.76 7.16 -14.95
CA GLY A 128 -4.97 6.97 -15.74
C GLY A 128 -4.89 5.81 -16.74
N GLU A 129 -3.91 4.93 -16.60
CA GLU A 129 -3.75 3.79 -17.49
C GLU A 129 -4.83 2.73 -17.25
N PRO A 130 -5.37 2.08 -18.30
CA PRO A 130 -6.34 1.01 -18.12
C PRO A 130 -5.73 -0.17 -17.35
N VAL A 131 -6.45 -0.68 -16.34
CA VAL A 131 -6.03 -1.83 -15.50
C VAL A 131 -5.54 -3.01 -16.35
N LYS A 132 -6.28 -3.36 -17.40
CA LYS A 132 -5.91 -4.44 -18.32
C LYS A 132 -4.56 -4.18 -19.00
N GLY A 133 -4.31 -2.95 -19.45
CA GLY A 133 -3.04 -2.59 -20.09
C GLY A 133 -1.87 -2.68 -19.12
N VAL A 134 -2.04 -2.16 -17.91
CA VAL A 134 -1.01 -2.26 -16.85
C VAL A 134 -0.69 -3.72 -16.51
N ALA A 135 -1.71 -4.58 -16.39
CA ALA A 135 -1.53 -6.00 -16.13
C ALA A 135 -0.83 -6.73 -17.29
N GLU A 136 -1.25 -6.50 -18.54
CA GLU A 136 -0.60 -7.10 -19.72
C GLU A 136 0.87 -6.67 -19.83
N ASP A 137 1.16 -5.39 -19.59
CA ASP A 137 2.53 -4.87 -19.61
C ASP A 137 3.39 -5.51 -18.52
N PHE A 138 2.87 -5.66 -17.30
CA PHE A 138 3.58 -6.34 -16.21
C PHE A 138 3.91 -7.79 -16.58
N LEU A 139 2.94 -8.52 -17.12
CA LEU A 139 3.12 -9.91 -17.53
C LEU A 139 4.14 -10.02 -18.69
N LYS A 140 4.06 -9.14 -19.69
CA LYS A 140 5.01 -9.11 -20.82
C LYS A 140 6.43 -8.79 -20.39
N LYS A 141 6.61 -7.75 -19.56
CA LYS A 141 7.93 -7.34 -19.05
C LYS A 141 8.63 -8.44 -18.26
N ASN A 142 7.86 -9.29 -17.57
CA ASN A 142 8.39 -10.41 -16.80
C ASN A 142 8.42 -11.75 -17.58
N GLY A 143 8.07 -11.74 -18.87
CA GLY A 143 8.11 -12.94 -19.72
C GLY A 143 7.00 -13.95 -19.46
N PHE A 144 5.92 -13.55 -18.77
CA PHE A 144 4.74 -14.38 -18.51
C PHE A 144 3.70 -14.31 -19.63
N LEU A 145 3.78 -13.30 -20.50
CA LEU A 145 2.91 -13.09 -21.66
C LEU A 145 3.75 -12.59 -22.84
N LYS A 146 3.33 -12.90 -24.07
CA LYS A 146 3.97 -12.40 -25.31
C LYS A 146 3.36 -11.08 -25.77
#